data_AF-A0A9P3TVX6-F1
#
_entry.id   AF-A0A9P3TVX6-F1
#
_cell.length_a   1.000
_cell.length_b   1.000
_cell.length_c   1.000
_cell.angle_alpha   90.00
_cell.angle_beta   90.00
_cell.angle_gamma   90.00
#
_symmetry.space_group_name_H-M   'P 1'
#
loop_
_entity.id
_entity.type
_entity.pdbx_description
1 polymer ?
#
loop_
_entity_poly.entity_id
_entity_poly.type
_entity_poly.pdbx_seq_one_letter_code
_entity_poly.pdbx_strand_id
1 'polypeptide(L)'
;MKIVFMGTPDIAVPCLQKIIDEKYEILGVVTQPDKPKGRGKKLGMSPVKELAIENNIPVYQPVKARDKEFIDKIKSLNPDVIVVVAFGQILPKEILEIPKLGCINVHVSLLPKYRGAAPINWVIINGEEKTGVTTMYMDEGLDTGDMILKTEVNLDENITAGELHDKMMNIGAETLKETLRLIEEGNAPREVQNHEEFSYAPIMNKSLGNIDFSKSAREIHNLVRGVNPWPSAYTTYNDVIMKVWKTKVLDEKSTKDVGTIIDVSKDGIKVSTIDNVLLIEEIQMPNKKRMLVGEYIKGNTIETGLVLG
;
A
#
# COMPACT_ATOMS: atom_id res chain seq x y z
N MET A 1 20.65 -7.49 -20.27
CA MET A 1 21.03 -6.88 -18.96
C MET A 1 20.91 -7.89 -17.80
N LYS A 2 21.83 -7.88 -16.83
CA LYS A 2 21.85 -8.74 -15.62
C LYS A 2 21.19 -8.06 -14.41
N ILE A 3 20.23 -8.73 -13.79
CA ILE A 3 19.37 -8.15 -12.76
C ILE A 3 19.45 -8.94 -11.45
N VAL A 4 19.53 -8.23 -10.33
CA VAL A 4 19.11 -8.75 -9.02
C VAL A 4 17.80 -8.08 -8.65
N PHE A 5 16.78 -8.86 -8.31
CA PHE A 5 15.49 -8.36 -7.88
C PHE A 5 15.36 -8.43 -6.36
N MET A 6 14.91 -7.36 -5.71
CA MET A 6 14.70 -7.29 -4.27
C MET A 6 13.25 -6.92 -3.95
N GLY A 7 12.48 -7.85 -3.40
CA GLY A 7 11.08 -7.62 -3.07
C GLY A 7 10.50 -8.67 -2.14
N THR A 8 9.36 -8.37 -1.52
CA THR A 8 8.76 -9.27 -0.51
C THR A 8 7.25 -9.48 -0.66
N PRO A 9 6.41 -8.45 -0.52
CA PRO A 9 4.96 -8.63 -0.53
C PRO A 9 4.40 -8.88 -1.95
N ASP A 10 3.10 -9.19 -2.01
CA ASP A 10 2.38 -9.48 -3.25
C ASP A 10 2.54 -8.39 -4.33
N ILE A 11 2.61 -7.10 -3.95
CA ILE A 11 2.82 -5.98 -4.89
C ILE A 11 4.11 -6.06 -5.71
N ALA A 12 5.12 -6.79 -5.22
CA ALA A 12 6.37 -6.99 -5.94
C ALA A 12 6.32 -8.15 -6.95
N VAL A 13 5.34 -9.05 -6.84
CA VAL A 13 5.27 -10.27 -7.66
C VAL A 13 5.10 -9.96 -9.15
N PRO A 14 4.16 -9.07 -9.57
CA PRO A 14 4.02 -8.77 -11.01
C PRO A 14 5.26 -8.12 -11.61
N CYS A 15 6.02 -7.34 -10.84
CA CYS A 15 7.30 -6.78 -11.28
C CYS A 15 8.34 -7.88 -11.55
N LEU A 16 8.48 -8.86 -10.65
CA LEU A 16 9.38 -10.00 -10.88
C LEU A 16 8.92 -10.84 -12.08
N GLN A 17 7.62 -11.15 -12.16
CA GLN A 17 7.05 -11.88 -13.29
C GLN A 17 7.35 -11.17 -14.61
N LYS A 18 7.19 -9.85 -14.66
CA LYS A 18 7.50 -9.07 -15.86
C LYS A 18 8.96 -9.18 -16.28
N ILE A 19 9.90 -9.12 -15.33
CA ILE A 19 11.32 -9.30 -15.62
C ILE A 19 11.59 -10.70 -16.23
N ILE A 20 10.92 -11.73 -15.71
CA ILE A 20 11.01 -13.11 -16.23
C ILE A 20 10.47 -13.17 -17.67
N ASP A 21 9.29 -12.60 -17.92
CA ASP A 21 8.62 -12.63 -19.21
C ASP A 21 9.42 -11.91 -20.31
N GLU A 22 10.07 -10.80 -19.95
CA GLU A 22 10.96 -10.04 -20.84
C GLU A 22 12.35 -10.70 -21.02
N LYS A 23 12.58 -11.87 -20.38
CA LYS A 23 13.78 -12.71 -20.53
C LYS A 23 15.08 -12.03 -20.12
N TYR A 24 15.03 -11.12 -19.15
CA TYR A 24 16.24 -10.59 -18.52
C TYR A 24 16.98 -11.69 -17.74
N GLU A 25 18.31 -11.57 -17.61
CA GLU A 25 19.11 -12.52 -16.84
C GLU A 25 18.99 -12.21 -15.35
N ILE A 26 18.19 -12.98 -14.61
CA ILE A 26 17.99 -12.79 -13.17
C ILE A 26 19.04 -13.59 -12.39
N LEU A 27 20.03 -12.89 -11.82
CA LEU A 27 21.13 -13.48 -11.05
C LEU A 27 20.70 -13.95 -9.65
N GLY A 28 19.59 -13.41 -9.17
CA GLY A 28 18.93 -13.88 -7.96
C GLY A 28 17.85 -12.93 -7.46
N VAL A 29 17.02 -13.47 -6.58
CA VAL A 29 15.93 -12.78 -5.91
C VAL A 29 16.27 -12.64 -4.44
N VAL A 30 16.19 -11.43 -3.92
CA VAL A 30 16.38 -11.11 -2.49
C VAL A 30 15.03 -10.80 -1.87
N THR A 31 14.72 -11.43 -0.75
CA THR A 31 13.48 -11.20 -0.02
C THR A 31 13.69 -11.28 1.48
N GLN A 32 12.70 -10.87 2.27
CA GLN A 32 12.75 -11.01 3.73
C GLN A 32 12.81 -12.49 4.13
N PRO A 33 13.48 -12.83 5.26
CA PRO A 33 13.42 -14.17 5.83
C PRO A 33 11.97 -14.63 6.05
N ASP A 34 11.75 -15.94 5.90
CA ASP A 34 10.44 -16.55 6.12
C ASP A 34 9.94 -16.24 7.53
N LYS A 35 8.68 -15.85 7.64
CA LYS A 35 8.06 -15.48 8.93
C LYS A 35 6.79 -16.31 9.14
N PRO A 36 6.43 -16.59 10.41
CA PRO A 36 5.13 -17.17 10.72
C PRO A 36 3.99 -16.35 10.13
N LYS A 37 3.13 -16.96 9.32
CA LYS A 37 1.99 -16.31 8.64
C LYS A 37 0.67 -16.95 9.06
N GLY A 38 -0.39 -16.15 9.15
CA GLY A 38 -1.76 -16.61 9.36
C GLY A 38 -2.07 -17.22 10.74
N ARG A 39 -3.30 -17.76 10.88
CA ARG A 39 -3.73 -18.48 12.09
C ARG A 39 -2.99 -19.83 12.14
N GLY A 40 -2.33 -20.12 13.26
CA GLY A 40 -1.50 -21.32 13.44
C GLY A 40 0.00 -21.12 13.24
N LYS A 41 0.46 -19.91 12.84
CA LYS A 41 1.88 -19.50 12.81
C LYS A 41 2.83 -20.47 12.08
N LYS A 42 2.34 -21.16 11.04
CA LYS A 42 3.24 -21.93 10.17
C LYS A 42 4.18 -20.97 9.45
N LEU A 43 5.44 -21.37 9.27
CA LEU A 43 6.39 -20.65 8.42
C LEU A 43 5.79 -20.54 7.01
N GLY A 44 5.60 -19.31 6.55
CA GLY A 44 5.18 -19.00 5.19
C GLY A 44 6.34 -18.37 4.45
N MET A 45 6.52 -18.76 3.19
CA MET A 45 7.44 -18.08 2.28
C MET A 45 6.84 -16.72 1.88
N SER A 46 7.68 -15.80 1.43
CA SER A 46 7.18 -14.59 0.78
C SER A 46 6.64 -14.93 -0.61
N PRO A 47 5.60 -14.22 -1.10
CA PRO A 47 5.08 -14.39 -2.46
C PRO A 47 6.17 -14.29 -3.53
N VAL A 48 7.14 -13.38 -3.34
CA VAL A 48 8.29 -13.22 -4.24
C VAL A 48 9.22 -14.45 -4.22
N LYS A 49 9.43 -15.08 -3.06
CA LYS A 49 10.21 -16.33 -2.95
C LYS A 49 9.52 -17.50 -3.63
N GLU A 50 8.20 -17.62 -3.47
CA GLU A 50 7.42 -18.67 -4.11
C GLU A 50 7.60 -18.60 -5.64
N LEU A 51 7.40 -17.43 -6.23
CA LEU A 51 7.58 -17.24 -7.68
C LEU A 51 9.03 -17.50 -8.14
N ALA A 52 10.03 -17.08 -7.36
CA ALA A 52 11.43 -17.31 -7.68
C ALA A 52 11.78 -18.81 -7.70
N ILE A 53 11.27 -19.59 -6.73
CA ILE A 53 11.49 -21.04 -6.68
C ILE A 53 10.82 -21.74 -7.86
N GLU A 54 9.58 -21.36 -8.21
CA GLU A 54 8.85 -21.91 -9.35
C GLU A 54 9.61 -21.73 -10.67
N ASN A 55 10.36 -20.63 -10.80
CA ASN A 55 11.17 -20.31 -11.98
C ASN A 55 12.64 -20.71 -11.84
N ASN A 56 13.01 -21.49 -10.81
CA ASN A 56 14.37 -21.95 -10.53
C ASN A 56 15.41 -20.81 -10.40
N ILE A 57 14.99 -19.67 -9.84
CA ILE A 57 15.85 -18.51 -9.61
C ILE A 57 16.48 -18.61 -8.21
N PRO A 58 17.79 -18.38 -8.05
CA PRO A 58 18.43 -18.38 -6.74
C PRO A 58 17.80 -17.35 -5.78
N VAL A 59 17.51 -17.76 -4.54
CA VAL A 59 16.90 -16.90 -3.52
C VAL A 59 17.88 -16.59 -2.38
N TYR A 60 17.95 -15.32 -1.99
CA TYR A 60 18.75 -14.83 -0.85
C TYR A 60 17.84 -14.17 0.19
N GLN A 61 18.02 -14.50 1.47
CA GLN A 61 17.20 -14.00 2.57
C GLN A 61 18.05 -13.42 3.71
N PRO A 62 18.78 -12.31 3.47
CA PRO A 62 19.58 -11.69 4.52
C PRO A 62 18.69 -11.20 5.66
N VAL A 63 19.15 -11.40 6.90
CA VAL A 63 18.49 -10.80 8.06
C VAL A 63 18.62 -9.28 8.00
N LYS A 64 19.80 -8.76 7.61
CA LYS A 64 20.02 -7.34 7.32
C LYS A 64 20.80 -7.15 6.02
N ALA A 65 20.37 -6.21 5.19
CA ALA A 65 21.04 -5.83 3.94
C ALA A 65 22.45 -5.25 4.16
N ARG A 66 22.75 -4.81 5.38
CA ARG A 66 24.07 -4.29 5.78
C ARG A 66 25.06 -5.38 6.21
N ASP A 67 24.64 -6.64 6.26
CA ASP A 67 25.51 -7.73 6.69
C ASP A 67 26.60 -7.95 5.64
N LYS A 68 27.87 -7.98 6.07
CA LYS A 68 29.03 -8.05 5.17
C LYS A 68 28.96 -9.23 4.19
N GLU A 69 28.56 -10.40 4.69
CA GLU A 69 28.40 -11.60 3.86
C GLU A 69 27.40 -11.39 2.72
N PHE A 70 26.30 -10.69 2.99
CA PHE A 70 25.31 -10.38 1.96
C PHE A 70 25.84 -9.35 0.96
N ILE A 71 26.54 -8.31 1.43
CA ILE A 71 27.19 -7.33 0.55
C ILE A 71 28.19 -8.03 -0.38
N ASP A 72 29.05 -8.89 0.17
CA ASP A 72 30.04 -9.65 -0.61
C ASP A 72 29.35 -10.60 -1.61
N LYS A 73 28.22 -11.18 -1.22
CA LYS A 73 27.39 -11.98 -2.13
C LYS A 73 26.87 -11.15 -3.30
N ILE A 74 26.28 -9.97 -3.06
CA ILE A 74 25.79 -9.10 -4.15
C ILE A 74 26.94 -8.65 -5.07
N LYS A 75 28.11 -8.33 -4.50
CA LYS A 75 29.32 -8.01 -5.30
C LYS A 75 29.72 -9.17 -6.21
N SER A 76 29.70 -10.40 -5.70
CA SER A 76 30.06 -11.59 -6.49
C SER A 76 29.10 -11.87 -7.65
N LEU A 77 27.84 -11.47 -7.53
CA LEU A 77 26.86 -11.59 -8.62
C LEU A 77 27.17 -10.60 -9.75
N ASN A 78 27.76 -9.45 -9.43
CA ASN A 78 28.10 -8.39 -10.41
C ASN A 78 26.91 -8.01 -11.32
N PRO A 79 25.77 -7.58 -10.76
CA PRO A 79 24.60 -7.17 -11.52
C PRO A 79 24.86 -5.88 -12.33
N ASP A 80 24.17 -5.73 -13.45
CA ASP A 80 24.15 -4.46 -14.19
C ASP A 80 23.22 -3.46 -13.49
N VAL A 81 22.06 -3.93 -13.02
CA VAL A 81 21.04 -3.16 -12.29
C VAL A 81 20.46 -3.97 -11.12
N ILE A 82 20.09 -3.29 -10.05
CA ILE A 82 19.29 -3.87 -8.96
C ILE A 82 17.90 -3.25 -9.00
N VAL A 83 16.86 -4.09 -9.06
CA VAL A 83 15.46 -3.65 -9.04
C VAL A 83 14.88 -3.91 -7.66
N VAL A 84 14.35 -2.87 -7.02
CA VAL A 84 13.75 -2.92 -5.69
C VAL A 84 12.27 -2.63 -5.78
N VAL A 85 11.45 -3.47 -5.13
CA VAL A 85 10.00 -3.27 -5.01
C VAL A 85 9.56 -3.74 -3.63
N ALA A 86 9.23 -2.81 -2.74
CA ALA A 86 8.74 -3.12 -1.39
C ALA A 86 9.60 -4.16 -0.61
N PHE A 87 10.93 -4.01 -0.66
CA PHE A 87 11.86 -4.95 -0.01
C PHE A 87 11.81 -4.89 1.53
N GLY A 88 11.57 -3.71 2.10
CA GLY A 88 11.40 -3.52 3.55
C GLY A 88 12.70 -3.46 4.36
N GLN A 89 13.85 -3.27 3.71
CA GLN A 89 15.11 -2.91 4.35
C GLN A 89 15.75 -1.74 3.63
N ILE A 90 16.45 -0.88 4.39
CA ILE A 90 17.28 0.18 3.82
C ILE A 90 18.54 -0.46 3.25
N LEU A 91 18.84 -0.15 1.99
CA LEU A 91 20.07 -0.59 1.34
C LEU A 91 21.23 0.31 1.78
N PRO A 92 22.34 -0.26 2.25
CA PRO A 92 23.54 0.52 2.56
C PRO A 92 24.17 1.02 1.26
N LYS A 93 24.95 2.11 1.35
CA LYS A 93 25.68 2.72 0.24
C LYS A 93 26.50 1.70 -0.55
N GLU A 94 27.14 0.77 0.15
CA GLU A 94 27.97 -0.28 -0.44
C GLU A 94 27.19 -1.23 -1.35
N ILE A 95 25.86 -1.32 -1.25
CA ILE A 95 25.02 -2.04 -2.20
C ILE A 95 24.57 -1.13 -3.35
N LEU A 96 24.20 0.12 -3.03
CA LEU A 96 23.75 1.11 -4.01
C LEU A 96 24.79 1.36 -5.11
N GLU A 97 26.08 1.28 -4.76
CA GLU A 97 27.22 1.52 -5.67
C GLU A 97 27.70 0.27 -6.44
N ILE A 98 27.15 -0.92 -6.18
CA ILE A 98 27.56 -2.16 -6.88
C ILE A 98 27.14 -2.17 -8.36
N PRO A 99 25.84 -2.02 -8.69
CA PRO A 99 25.39 -2.09 -10.07
C PRO A 99 25.84 -0.87 -10.86
N LYS A 100 26.41 -1.10 -12.05
CA LYS A 100 26.89 -0.02 -12.94
C LYS A 100 25.78 0.92 -13.40
N LEU A 101 24.56 0.40 -13.54
CA LEU A 101 23.37 1.14 -13.95
C LEU A 101 22.53 1.58 -12.74
N GLY A 102 23.02 1.35 -11.52
CA GLY A 102 22.40 1.77 -10.27
C GLY A 102 21.35 0.81 -9.71
N CYS A 103 20.84 1.16 -8.54
CA CYS A 103 19.65 0.56 -7.94
C CYS A 103 18.44 1.40 -8.32
N ILE A 104 17.35 0.76 -8.75
CA ILE A 104 16.08 1.43 -9.02
C ILE A 104 14.99 0.90 -8.10
N ASN A 105 14.05 1.76 -7.72
CA ASN A 105 12.87 1.39 -6.95
C ASN A 105 11.59 1.65 -7.76
N VAL A 106 10.61 0.77 -7.64
CA VAL A 106 9.23 1.00 -8.11
C VAL A 106 8.40 1.49 -6.92
N HIS A 107 8.14 2.79 -6.88
CA HIS A 107 7.41 3.43 -5.78
C HIS A 107 5.97 3.73 -6.18
N VAL A 108 5.00 3.31 -5.36
CA VAL A 108 3.57 3.38 -5.69
C VAL A 108 2.92 4.70 -5.24
N SER A 109 3.59 5.80 -5.59
CA SER A 109 3.04 7.16 -5.60
C SER A 109 3.63 7.98 -6.75
N LEU A 110 3.09 9.19 -6.95
CA LEU A 110 3.69 10.22 -7.77
C LEU A 110 4.68 11.03 -6.94
N LEU A 111 5.97 10.65 -6.99
CA LEU A 111 7.03 11.37 -6.31
C LEU A 111 7.16 12.81 -6.86
N PRO A 112 7.51 13.80 -6.01
CA PRO A 112 8.05 13.68 -4.64
C PRO A 112 7.00 13.51 -3.52
N LYS A 113 5.71 13.47 -3.84
CA LYS A 113 4.66 13.26 -2.84
C LYS A 113 4.61 11.81 -2.37
N TYR A 114 4.25 11.63 -1.11
CA TYR A 114 4.02 10.33 -0.46
C TYR A 114 5.25 9.40 -0.46
N ARG A 115 6.45 9.95 -0.18
CA ARG A 115 7.63 9.11 0.14
C ARG A 115 7.34 8.28 1.40
N GLY A 116 7.91 7.08 1.50
CA GLY A 116 7.81 6.24 2.69
C GLY A 116 6.93 5.01 2.53
N ALA A 117 6.34 4.57 3.64
CA ALA A 117 5.95 3.18 3.82
C ALA A 117 4.54 2.81 3.31
N ALA A 118 3.58 3.74 3.33
CA ALA A 118 2.18 3.42 2.99
C ALA A 118 1.51 4.40 2.01
N PRO A 119 2.14 4.74 0.86
CA PRO A 119 1.62 5.72 -0.09
C PRO A 119 0.18 5.43 -0.56
N ILE A 120 -0.14 4.19 -0.94
CA ILE A 120 -1.48 3.76 -1.40
C ILE A 120 -2.58 4.18 -0.43
N ASN A 121 -2.35 3.98 0.87
CA ASN A 121 -3.35 4.30 1.89
C ASN A 121 -3.46 5.81 2.08
N TRP A 122 -2.33 6.51 2.16
CA TRP A 122 -2.32 7.94 2.44
C TRP A 122 -2.86 8.81 1.30
N VAL A 123 -2.65 8.44 0.03
CA VAL A 123 -3.27 9.16 -1.10
C VAL A 123 -4.80 9.09 -1.02
N ILE A 124 -5.33 7.95 -0.57
CA ILE A 124 -6.77 7.77 -0.38
C ILE A 124 -7.28 8.55 0.84
N ILE A 125 -6.60 8.41 2.00
CA ILE A 125 -6.98 9.08 3.26
C ILE A 125 -7.01 10.60 3.08
N ASN A 126 -6.01 11.14 2.38
CA ASN A 126 -5.89 12.58 2.13
C ASN A 126 -6.84 13.09 1.04
N GLY A 127 -7.61 12.19 0.39
CA GLY A 127 -8.60 12.58 -0.61
C GLY A 127 -8.01 13.05 -1.94
N GLU A 128 -6.84 12.52 -2.34
CA GLU A 128 -6.26 12.83 -3.64
C GLU A 128 -7.20 12.36 -4.78
N GLU A 129 -7.22 13.12 -5.87
CA GLU A 129 -7.98 12.76 -7.08
C GLU A 129 -7.20 11.81 -8.00
N LYS A 130 -5.87 11.83 -7.87
CA LYS A 130 -4.96 10.99 -8.66
C LYS A 130 -3.77 10.52 -7.83
N THR A 131 -3.19 9.42 -8.27
CA THR A 131 -1.95 8.85 -7.75
C THR A 131 -1.22 8.17 -8.93
N GLY A 132 -0.29 7.27 -8.67
CA GLY A 132 0.43 6.58 -9.71
C GLY A 132 1.61 5.78 -9.21
N VAL A 133 2.46 5.42 -10.16
CA VAL A 133 3.74 4.79 -9.90
C VAL A 133 4.84 5.71 -10.39
N THR A 134 5.92 5.81 -9.62
CA THR A 134 7.18 6.42 -10.04
C THR A 134 8.28 5.39 -9.93
N THR A 135 9.01 5.16 -11.02
CA THR A 135 10.31 4.48 -10.92
C THR A 135 11.40 5.53 -10.75
N MET A 136 12.32 5.28 -9.84
CA MET A 136 13.42 6.20 -9.52
C MET A 136 14.72 5.43 -9.30
N TYR A 137 15.84 6.12 -9.44
CA TYR A 137 17.10 5.66 -8.86
C TYR A 137 17.02 5.76 -7.33
N MET A 138 17.66 4.83 -6.64
CA MET A 138 17.80 4.87 -5.19
C MET A 138 19.08 5.61 -4.81
N ASP A 139 19.01 6.33 -3.70
CA ASP A 139 20.13 6.95 -2.99
C ASP A 139 20.09 6.54 -1.51
N GLU A 140 20.92 7.17 -0.67
CA GLU A 140 20.96 6.88 0.77
C GLU A 140 19.72 7.42 1.52
N GLY A 141 18.91 8.27 0.87
CA GLY A 141 17.70 8.82 1.44
C GLY A 141 16.48 7.91 1.27
N LEU A 142 15.40 8.24 1.98
CA LEU A 142 14.14 7.53 1.85
C LEU A 142 13.36 8.07 0.66
N ASP A 143 13.40 7.32 -0.45
CA ASP A 143 12.68 7.63 -1.69
C ASP A 143 13.04 9.00 -2.28
N THR A 144 14.30 9.44 -2.16
CA THR A 144 14.74 10.78 -2.54
C THR A 144 15.46 10.88 -3.89
N GLY A 145 15.88 9.75 -4.46
CA GLY A 145 16.67 9.72 -5.67
C GLY A 145 15.93 10.18 -6.94
N ASP A 146 16.70 10.40 -8.00
CA ASP A 146 16.20 10.95 -9.26
C ASP A 146 15.12 10.05 -9.89
N MET A 147 14.03 10.66 -10.35
CA MET A 147 12.92 9.99 -10.99
C MET A 147 13.26 9.65 -12.45
N ILE A 148 12.75 8.51 -12.92
CA ILE A 148 12.97 8.00 -14.28
C ILE A 148 11.67 8.06 -15.10
N LEU A 149 10.59 7.47 -14.58
CA LEU A 149 9.28 7.43 -15.24
C LEU A 149 8.17 7.56 -14.21
N LYS A 150 7.06 8.16 -14.64
CA LYS A 150 5.82 8.28 -13.88
C LYS A 150 4.65 7.75 -14.72
N THR A 151 3.74 7.04 -14.07
CA THR A 151 2.46 6.63 -14.66
C THR A 151 1.34 7.07 -13.75
N GLU A 152 0.50 8.00 -14.23
CA GLU A 152 -0.61 8.55 -13.46
C GLU A 152 -1.87 7.69 -13.54
N VAL A 153 -2.66 7.71 -12.47
CA VAL A 153 -3.90 6.95 -12.31
C VAL A 153 -4.90 7.81 -11.57
N ASN A 154 -6.07 8.02 -12.18
CA ASN A 154 -7.20 8.65 -11.50
C ASN A 154 -7.77 7.71 -10.44
N LEU A 155 -8.07 8.27 -9.27
CA LEU A 155 -8.71 7.56 -8.18
C LEU A 155 -10.22 7.58 -8.37
N ASP A 156 -10.83 6.41 -8.38
CA ASP A 156 -12.29 6.30 -8.28
C ASP A 156 -12.73 6.73 -6.87
N GLU A 157 -13.87 7.41 -6.79
CA GLU A 157 -14.41 7.94 -5.53
C GLU A 157 -14.52 6.86 -4.44
N ASN A 158 -14.86 5.64 -4.82
CA ASN A 158 -15.13 4.54 -3.90
C ASN A 158 -14.00 3.50 -3.82
N ILE A 159 -12.89 3.68 -4.54
CA ILE A 159 -11.80 2.71 -4.52
C ILE A 159 -11.21 2.58 -3.11
N THR A 160 -11.08 1.34 -2.68
CA THR A 160 -10.40 0.98 -1.42
C THR A 160 -8.90 0.85 -1.62
N ALA A 161 -8.13 0.93 -0.53
CA ALA A 161 -6.69 0.74 -0.60
C ALA A 161 -6.30 -0.66 -1.11
N GLY A 162 -7.09 -1.70 -0.81
CA GLY A 162 -6.91 -3.05 -1.35
C GLY A 162 -7.10 -3.12 -2.88
N GLU A 163 -8.18 -2.52 -3.40
CA GLU A 163 -8.43 -2.49 -4.85
C GLU A 163 -7.38 -1.64 -5.58
N LEU A 164 -6.99 -0.50 -4.99
CA LEU A 164 -5.92 0.33 -5.53
C LEU A 164 -4.58 -0.40 -5.52
N HIS A 165 -4.27 -1.13 -4.45
CA HIS A 165 -3.08 -1.98 -4.39
C HIS A 165 -3.04 -2.95 -5.57
N ASP A 166 -4.12 -3.69 -5.82
CA ASP A 166 -4.18 -4.67 -6.90
C ASP A 166 -4.02 -4.04 -8.28
N LYS A 167 -4.63 -2.86 -8.48
CA LYS A 167 -4.44 -2.06 -9.70
C LYS A 167 -2.98 -1.60 -9.87
N MET A 168 -2.36 -1.13 -8.79
CA MET A 168 -0.99 -0.61 -8.80
C MET A 168 0.07 -1.68 -9.05
N MET A 169 -0.16 -2.93 -8.66
CA MET A 169 0.82 -4.00 -8.92
C MET A 169 1.07 -4.16 -10.43
N ASN A 170 0.00 -4.17 -11.23
CA ASN A 170 0.10 -4.34 -12.68
C ASN A 170 0.67 -3.09 -13.35
N ILE A 171 0.23 -1.90 -12.92
CA ILE A 171 0.75 -0.64 -13.45
C ILE A 171 2.24 -0.51 -13.16
N GLY A 172 2.67 -0.84 -11.94
CA GLY A 172 4.08 -0.80 -11.56
C GLY A 172 4.95 -1.77 -12.36
N ALA A 173 4.42 -2.96 -12.70
CA ALA A 173 5.12 -3.90 -13.56
C ALA A 173 5.31 -3.36 -15.00
N GLU A 174 4.27 -2.74 -15.59
CA GLU A 174 4.39 -2.12 -16.92
C GLU A 174 5.32 -0.90 -16.90
N THR A 175 5.23 -0.04 -15.88
CA THR A 175 6.17 1.09 -15.73
C THR A 175 7.60 0.58 -15.61
N LEU A 176 7.83 -0.47 -14.80
CA LEU A 176 9.16 -1.08 -14.63
C LEU A 176 9.71 -1.64 -15.95
N LYS A 177 8.88 -2.32 -16.75
CA LYS A 177 9.30 -2.82 -18.06
C LYS A 177 9.89 -1.70 -18.92
N GLU A 178 9.17 -0.58 -19.02
CA GLU A 178 9.60 0.55 -19.83
C GLU A 178 10.84 1.23 -19.23
N THR A 179 10.92 1.33 -17.90
CA THR A 179 12.12 1.81 -17.19
C THR A 179 13.35 0.97 -17.51
N LEU A 180 13.24 -0.37 -17.48
CA LEU A 180 14.35 -1.26 -17.81
C LEU A 180 14.78 -1.13 -19.26
N ARG A 181 13.82 -0.95 -20.20
CA ARG A 181 14.12 -0.67 -21.62
C ARG A 181 14.94 0.61 -21.77
N LEU A 182 14.53 1.71 -21.12
CA LEU A 182 15.26 2.97 -21.17
C LEU A 182 16.67 2.86 -20.55
N ILE A 183 16.82 2.09 -19.48
CA ILE A 183 18.12 1.85 -18.84
C ILE A 183 19.05 1.06 -19.77
N GLU A 184 18.55 -0.01 -20.39
CA GLU A 184 19.32 -0.85 -21.31
C GLU A 184 19.77 -0.07 -22.56
N GLU A 185 18.93 0.84 -23.05
CA GLU A 185 19.25 1.74 -24.18
C GLU A 185 20.17 2.91 -23.80
N GLY A 186 20.45 3.13 -22.52
CA GLY A 186 21.23 4.27 -22.04
C GLY A 186 20.50 5.61 -22.11
N ASN A 187 19.16 5.59 -22.19
CA ASN A 187 18.29 6.76 -22.36
C ASN A 187 17.45 7.09 -21.11
N ALA A 188 17.65 6.37 -19.99
CA ALA A 188 16.90 6.60 -18.76
C ALA A 188 17.21 8.00 -18.17
N PRO A 189 16.20 8.88 -18.03
CA PRO A 189 16.41 10.22 -17.50
C PRO A 189 16.72 10.19 -16.00
N ARG A 190 17.26 11.31 -15.51
CA ARG A 190 17.46 11.63 -14.09
C ARG A 190 16.75 12.95 -13.77
N GLU A 191 15.47 12.88 -13.46
CA GLU A 191 14.69 14.03 -13.02
C GLU A 191 14.85 14.22 -11.51
N VAL A 192 15.58 15.27 -11.11
CA VAL A 192 15.76 15.63 -9.70
C VAL A 192 14.40 15.99 -9.10
N GLN A 193 14.11 15.42 -7.94
CA GLN A 193 12.86 15.67 -7.24
C GLN A 193 12.77 17.12 -6.72
N ASN A 194 11.63 17.79 -6.92
CA ASN A 194 11.35 19.07 -6.26
C ASN A 194 11.05 18.84 -4.78
N HIS A 195 12.02 19.09 -3.90
CA HIS A 195 11.88 18.83 -2.47
C HIS A 195 10.83 19.72 -1.77
N GLU A 196 10.40 20.83 -2.37
CA GLU A 196 9.33 21.68 -1.81
C GLU A 196 7.94 21.03 -1.93
N GLU A 197 7.75 20.11 -2.86
CA GLU A 197 6.49 19.38 -3.08
C GLU A 197 6.41 18.06 -2.29
N PHE A 198 7.40 17.79 -1.46
CA PHE A 198 7.50 16.56 -0.67
C PHE A 198 6.33 16.39 0.30
N SER A 199 5.82 15.16 0.37
CA SER A 199 4.97 14.72 1.48
C SER A 199 5.35 13.32 1.92
N TYR A 200 5.07 13.00 3.18
CA TYR A 200 5.46 11.72 3.80
C TYR A 200 4.24 10.82 4.03
N ALA A 201 4.38 9.55 3.67
CA ALA A 201 3.42 8.48 3.89
C ALA A 201 3.92 7.55 5.02
N PRO A 202 3.64 7.87 6.29
CA PRO A 202 4.15 7.10 7.42
C PRO A 202 3.58 5.68 7.46
N ILE A 203 4.27 4.81 8.20
CA ILE A 203 3.75 3.47 8.50
C ILE A 203 2.41 3.57 9.25
N MET A 204 1.44 2.77 8.84
CA MET A 204 0.14 2.72 9.52
C MET A 204 0.21 1.84 10.78
N ASN A 205 -0.74 2.05 11.68
CA ASN A 205 -0.94 1.22 12.87
C ASN A 205 -2.43 1.03 13.11
N LYS A 206 -2.81 0.21 14.10
CA LYS A 206 -4.23 -0.05 14.38
C LYS A 206 -5.00 1.21 14.83
N SER A 207 -4.37 2.16 15.54
CA SER A 207 -5.08 3.35 16.00
C SER A 207 -5.49 4.28 14.86
N LEU A 208 -4.80 4.24 13.71
CA LEU A 208 -5.19 5.00 12.53
C LEU A 208 -6.63 4.72 12.08
N GLY A 209 -7.11 3.49 12.27
CA GLY A 209 -8.47 3.12 11.90
C GLY A 209 -9.58 3.65 12.82
N ASN A 210 -9.25 4.31 13.94
CA ASN A 210 -10.27 4.82 14.85
C ASN A 210 -11.00 6.00 14.19
N ILE A 211 -12.31 5.89 14.01
CA ILE A 211 -13.12 6.94 13.38
C ILE A 211 -13.33 8.08 14.37
N ASP A 212 -12.94 9.27 13.96
CA ASP A 212 -13.25 10.53 14.64
C ASP A 212 -14.44 11.20 13.93
N PHE A 213 -15.62 11.13 14.54
CA PHE A 213 -16.85 11.72 13.98
C PHE A 213 -16.87 13.25 14.02
N SER A 214 -15.90 13.90 14.68
CA SER A 214 -15.73 15.36 14.58
C SER A 214 -15.11 15.81 13.24
N LYS A 215 -14.68 14.88 12.39
CA LYS A 215 -14.26 15.13 11.01
C LYS A 215 -15.44 15.21 10.06
N SER A 216 -15.20 15.73 8.86
CA SER A 216 -16.21 15.74 7.80
C SER A 216 -16.58 14.33 7.37
N ALA A 217 -17.80 14.13 6.87
CA ALA A 217 -18.22 12.85 6.32
C ALA A 217 -17.31 12.39 5.18
N ARG A 218 -16.75 13.31 4.39
CA ARG A 218 -15.79 13.00 3.32
C ARG A 218 -14.45 12.50 3.88
N GLU A 219 -13.89 13.15 4.90
CA GLU A 219 -12.66 12.69 5.56
C GLU A 219 -12.86 11.30 6.17
N ILE A 220 -13.99 11.05 6.84
CA ILE A 220 -14.30 9.73 7.41
C ILE A 220 -14.48 8.68 6.31
N HIS A 221 -15.18 9.02 5.23
CA HIS A 221 -15.32 8.15 4.07
C HIS A 221 -13.95 7.78 3.48
N ASN A 222 -13.08 8.76 3.27
CA ASN A 222 -11.70 8.58 2.80
C ASN A 222 -10.88 7.70 3.75
N LEU A 223 -11.01 7.89 5.06
CA LEU A 223 -10.38 7.03 6.06
C LEU A 223 -10.85 5.58 5.87
N VAL A 224 -12.17 5.34 5.85
CA VAL A 224 -12.76 4.01 5.74
C VAL A 224 -12.23 3.26 4.52
N ARG A 225 -12.26 3.88 3.33
CA ARG A 225 -11.74 3.26 2.10
C ARG A 225 -10.20 3.16 2.10
N GLY A 226 -9.49 4.11 2.73
CA GLY A 226 -8.04 4.18 2.81
C GLY A 226 -7.38 3.19 3.76
N VAL A 227 -8.10 2.73 4.79
CA VAL A 227 -7.62 1.67 5.71
C VAL A 227 -8.26 0.31 5.43
N ASN A 228 -8.93 0.13 4.29
CA ASN A 228 -9.53 -1.13 3.86
C ASN A 228 -8.55 -1.89 2.93
N PRO A 229 -8.06 -3.09 3.28
CA PRO A 229 -8.54 -3.95 4.37
C PRO A 229 -7.83 -3.80 5.71
N TRP A 230 -6.65 -3.20 5.75
CA TRP A 230 -5.84 -3.03 6.96
C TRP A 230 -5.45 -1.56 7.19
N PRO A 231 -5.52 -1.05 8.44
CA PRO A 231 -5.96 -1.69 9.70
C PRO A 231 -7.47 -1.95 9.85
N SER A 232 -8.28 -1.63 8.85
CA SER A 232 -9.75 -1.47 8.91
C SER A 232 -10.16 -0.26 9.76
N ALA A 233 -11.18 0.48 9.32
CA ALA A 233 -11.78 1.52 10.14
C ALA A 233 -12.70 0.90 11.19
N TYR A 234 -12.84 1.55 12.35
CA TYR A 234 -13.69 1.09 13.44
C TYR A 234 -14.15 2.24 14.33
N THR A 235 -15.21 1.96 15.08
CA THR A 235 -15.74 2.79 16.16
C THR A 235 -16.25 1.87 17.28
N THR A 236 -16.80 2.43 18.35
CA THR A 236 -17.47 1.66 19.41
C THR A 236 -19.00 1.86 19.32
N TYR A 237 -19.74 0.79 19.58
CA TYR A 237 -21.19 0.78 19.73
C TYR A 237 -21.51 0.01 21.01
N ASN A 238 -22.07 0.68 22.04
CA ASN A 238 -22.28 0.11 23.38
C ASN A 238 -21.01 -0.55 23.94
N ASP A 239 -19.89 0.18 23.94
CA ASP A 239 -18.56 -0.29 24.39
C ASP A 239 -17.98 -1.49 23.60
N VAL A 240 -18.62 -1.88 22.49
CA VAL A 240 -18.18 -2.98 21.63
C VAL A 240 -17.58 -2.42 20.34
N ILE A 241 -16.39 -2.90 19.96
CA ILE A 241 -15.74 -2.49 18.71
C ILE A 241 -16.57 -2.94 17.51
N MET A 242 -17.02 -1.99 16.70
CA MET A 242 -17.66 -2.21 15.41
C MET A 242 -16.71 -1.75 14.31
N LYS A 243 -16.27 -2.67 13.45
CA LYS A 243 -15.53 -2.29 12.24
C LYS A 243 -16.48 -1.75 11.18
N VAL A 244 -16.02 -0.75 10.45
CA VAL A 244 -16.73 -0.08 9.36
C VAL A 244 -15.96 -0.34 8.07
N TRP A 245 -16.62 -0.95 7.09
CA TRP A 245 -15.98 -1.43 5.86
C TRP A 245 -16.37 -0.63 4.62
N LYS A 246 -17.57 -0.06 4.63
CA LYS A 246 -18.10 0.73 3.52
C LYS A 246 -19.00 1.83 4.05
N THR A 247 -18.82 3.03 3.48
CA THR A 247 -19.62 4.20 3.80
C THR A 247 -19.96 4.97 2.54
N LYS A 248 -20.94 5.87 2.65
CA LYS A 248 -21.31 6.85 1.64
C LYS A 248 -21.55 8.20 2.30
N VAL A 249 -21.17 9.29 1.63
CA VAL A 249 -21.51 10.65 2.06
C VAL A 249 -22.90 11.00 1.52
N LEU A 250 -23.79 11.46 2.39
CA LEU A 250 -25.11 11.96 2.00
C LEU A 250 -25.11 13.48 2.02
N ASP A 251 -25.69 14.12 0.99
CA ASP A 251 -25.92 15.56 0.96
C ASP A 251 -27.12 15.93 1.84
N GLU A 252 -26.99 15.61 3.12
CA GLU A 252 -27.95 15.83 4.19
C GLU A 252 -27.19 16.39 5.38
N LYS A 253 -27.78 17.35 6.09
CA LYS A 253 -27.20 17.90 7.33
C LYS A 253 -27.96 17.41 8.54
N SER A 254 -27.27 17.34 9.68
CA SER A 254 -27.83 16.97 10.97
C SER A 254 -27.57 18.06 12.00
N THR A 255 -28.52 18.25 12.91
CA THR A 255 -28.38 19.13 14.09
C THR A 255 -28.05 18.36 15.37
N LYS A 256 -27.86 17.04 15.27
CA LYS A 256 -27.45 16.17 16.38
C LYS A 256 -25.95 16.27 16.63
N ASP A 257 -25.54 15.96 17.86
CA ASP A 257 -24.12 15.86 18.22
C ASP A 257 -23.39 14.86 17.32
N VAL A 258 -22.11 15.14 17.04
CA VAL A 258 -21.28 14.27 16.19
C VAL A 258 -21.22 12.84 16.75
N GLY A 259 -21.25 11.84 15.86
CA GLY A 259 -21.30 10.42 16.23
C GLY A 259 -22.69 9.90 16.55
N THR A 260 -23.72 10.76 16.68
CA THR A 260 -25.09 10.32 16.94
C THR A 260 -25.65 9.51 15.78
N ILE A 261 -26.22 8.33 16.07
CA ILE A 261 -27.00 7.53 15.12
C ILE A 261 -28.36 8.24 14.89
N ILE A 262 -28.55 8.77 13.69
CA ILE A 262 -29.74 9.53 13.30
C ILE A 262 -30.88 8.59 12.94
N ASP A 263 -30.58 7.57 12.13
CA ASP A 263 -31.54 6.62 11.60
C ASP A 263 -30.84 5.31 11.22
N VAL A 264 -31.60 4.21 11.21
CA VAL A 264 -31.13 2.89 10.82
C VAL A 264 -32.15 2.27 9.87
N SER A 265 -31.69 1.91 8.68
CA SER A 265 -32.54 1.27 7.67
C SER A 265 -31.80 0.14 6.96
N LYS A 266 -32.48 -0.48 5.97
CA LYS A 266 -31.86 -1.48 5.10
C LYS A 266 -30.64 -0.94 4.33
N ASP A 267 -30.57 0.38 4.12
CA ASP A 267 -29.51 1.03 3.36
C ASP A 267 -28.26 1.31 4.21
N GLY A 268 -28.41 1.43 5.54
CA GLY A 268 -27.29 1.70 6.43
C GLY A 268 -27.66 2.36 7.75
N ILE A 269 -26.62 2.72 8.51
CA ILE A 269 -26.69 3.54 9.72
C ILE A 269 -26.35 4.98 9.30
N LYS A 270 -27.29 5.92 9.44
CA LYS A 270 -27.02 7.34 9.26
C LYS A 270 -26.39 7.89 10.53
N VAL A 271 -25.21 8.51 10.43
CA VAL A 271 -24.46 9.05 11.56
C VAL A 271 -24.17 10.53 11.34
N SER A 272 -24.43 11.34 12.37
CA SER A 272 -24.11 12.77 12.39
C SER A 272 -22.60 12.98 12.38
N THR A 273 -22.11 13.88 11.54
CA THR A 273 -20.69 14.33 11.54
C THR A 273 -20.66 15.85 11.69
N ILE A 274 -19.48 16.49 11.58
CA ILE A 274 -19.38 17.95 11.66
C ILE A 274 -20.10 18.67 10.50
N ASP A 275 -20.32 17.99 9.37
CA ASP A 275 -20.96 18.57 8.20
C ASP A 275 -22.12 17.71 7.66
N ASN A 276 -21.84 16.89 6.66
CA ASN A 276 -22.79 16.04 5.97
C ASN A 276 -23.02 14.76 6.77
N VAL A 277 -24.15 14.09 6.54
CA VAL A 277 -24.44 12.80 7.17
C VAL A 277 -23.59 11.71 6.52
N LEU A 278 -22.97 10.86 7.34
CA LEU A 278 -22.29 9.65 6.90
C LEU A 278 -23.26 8.47 6.94
N LEU A 279 -23.42 7.77 5.84
CA LEU A 279 -24.12 6.48 5.79
C LEU A 279 -23.10 5.34 5.93
N ILE A 280 -23.21 4.55 6.99
CA ILE A 280 -22.44 3.31 7.14
C ILE A 280 -23.24 2.17 6.51
N GLU A 281 -22.73 1.59 5.42
CA GLU A 281 -23.42 0.55 4.64
C GLU A 281 -23.01 -0.86 5.08
N GLU A 282 -21.76 -1.04 5.49
CA GLU A 282 -21.19 -2.35 5.76
C GLU A 282 -20.34 -2.37 7.04
N ILE A 283 -20.65 -3.32 7.93
CA ILE A 283 -20.07 -3.41 9.26
C ILE A 283 -19.55 -4.81 9.59
N GLN A 284 -18.77 -4.91 10.65
CA GLN A 284 -18.41 -6.18 11.26
C GLN A 284 -18.33 -6.03 12.79
N MET A 285 -19.29 -6.64 13.47
CA MET A 285 -19.27 -6.82 14.94
C MET A 285 -18.25 -7.89 15.34
N PRO A 286 -17.78 -7.92 16.60
CA PRO A 286 -16.78 -8.88 17.04
C PRO A 286 -17.25 -10.32 16.86
N ASN A 287 -16.35 -11.17 16.38
CA ASN A 287 -16.63 -12.59 16.09
C ASN A 287 -17.74 -12.84 15.05
N LYS A 288 -18.18 -11.82 14.31
CA LYS A 288 -19.13 -11.95 13.19
C LYS A 288 -18.41 -11.79 11.84
N LYS A 289 -19.09 -12.21 10.77
CA LYS A 289 -18.67 -11.93 9.40
C LYS A 289 -18.94 -10.45 9.07
N ARG A 290 -18.15 -9.90 8.17
CA ARG A 290 -18.45 -8.63 7.49
C ARG A 290 -19.78 -8.80 6.72
N MET A 291 -20.70 -7.84 6.86
CA MET A 291 -22.01 -7.86 6.21
C MET A 291 -22.61 -6.46 6.06
N LEU A 292 -23.54 -6.31 5.12
CA LEU A 292 -24.35 -5.10 4.99
C LEU A 292 -25.20 -4.88 6.23
N VAL A 293 -25.39 -3.61 6.62
CA VAL A 293 -26.22 -3.23 7.77
C VAL A 293 -27.66 -3.76 7.62
N GLY A 294 -28.23 -3.69 6.41
CA GLY A 294 -29.56 -4.23 6.14
C GLY A 294 -29.72 -5.74 6.42
N GLU A 295 -28.63 -6.52 6.32
CA GLU A 295 -28.64 -7.93 6.71
C GLU A 295 -28.47 -8.10 8.22
N TYR A 296 -27.65 -7.27 8.85
CA TYR A 296 -27.43 -7.28 10.29
C TYR A 296 -28.74 -7.02 11.07
N ILE A 297 -29.54 -6.04 10.62
CA ILE A 297 -30.75 -5.61 11.33
C ILE A 297 -31.96 -6.54 11.16
N LYS A 298 -31.86 -7.62 10.35
CA LYS A 298 -32.91 -8.65 10.27
C LYS A 298 -33.00 -9.52 11.53
N GLY A 299 -31.91 -9.60 12.28
CA GLY A 299 -31.82 -10.40 13.51
C GLY A 299 -31.22 -9.68 14.70
N ASN A 300 -30.89 -8.39 14.57
CA ASN A 300 -30.30 -7.57 15.61
C ASN A 300 -30.93 -6.16 15.55
N THR A 301 -30.83 -5.39 16.63
CA THR A 301 -31.28 -4.00 16.66
C THR A 301 -30.07 -3.09 16.84
N ILE A 302 -30.07 -1.96 16.13
CA ILE A 302 -29.16 -0.83 16.37
C ILE A 302 -30.03 0.34 16.83
N GLU A 303 -29.81 0.79 18.05
CA GLU A 303 -30.59 1.85 18.67
C GLU A 303 -30.19 3.24 18.13
N THR A 304 -31.19 3.98 17.65
CA THR A 304 -31.03 5.37 17.21
C THR A 304 -30.89 6.30 18.41
N GLY A 305 -30.15 7.40 18.25
CA GLY A 305 -29.91 8.39 19.31
C GLY A 305 -28.70 8.11 20.18
N LEU A 306 -28.12 6.90 20.11
CA LEU A 306 -26.83 6.60 20.73
C LEU A 306 -25.69 7.26 19.95
N VAL A 307 -24.60 7.58 20.66
CA VAL A 307 -23.38 8.16 20.09
C VAL A 307 -22.35 7.05 19.89
N LEU A 308 -21.81 6.96 18.68
CA LEU A 308 -20.68 6.10 18.34
C LEU A 308 -19.36 6.79 18.73
N GLY A 309 -18.42 6.05 19.30
CA GLY A 309 -17.13 6.59 19.76
C GLY A 309 -16.78 6.16 21.16
#